data_AF-X6NA24-F1
#
_entry.id   AF-X6NA24-F1
#
_cell.length_a   1.000
_cell.length_b   1.000
_cell.length_c   1.000
_cell.angle_alpha   90.00
_cell.angle_beta   90.00
_cell.angle_gamma   90.00
#
_symmetry.space_group_name_H-M   'P 1'
#
loop_
_entity.id
_entity.type
_entity.pdbx_description
1 polymer ?
#
loop_
_entity_poly.entity_id
_entity_poly.type
_entity_poly.pdbx_seq_one_letter_code
_entity_poly.pdbx_strand_id
1 'polypeptide(L)'
;MFNSSFLFLVIFVSITFPKGSNIIFKKTKTKDPQFNVKEFVEWFQQLPKNTNTLRIFRRDGFYQIYGDFVSNIATEFLKSAQTISWVGEKDEEGSDQHELVPCVSIKPKVDKTKKESLMCESIIHDYLTRKGKNVEIYERDSDGSWNVSNKASPGNTSGLEGCIDVNTNTTQSYLMSVYVGKDKTPKTKHIKLGLARQLYFIYVYVCVDVVCIKTLGIGLCDSNSLRMEIAEMLDNKHYTNIQALLVGKGVKEAIVQSNASKQYWREMEHLENILRRSQVGIADSTGRWPSLKDQRQLELTVETLANDRSKKRLMSLLVNKNLGLIAINALINQWDLYINNVNHGQFDIVEYKATSFMKLDGAAIHALNLFPSITDS
;
A
#
# COMPACT_ATOMS: atom_id res chain seq x y z
N MET A 1 -20.74 51.79 2.37
CA MET A 1 -21.69 50.69 2.13
C MET A 1 -21.80 50.46 0.62
N PHE A 2 -21.13 49.43 0.10
CA PHE A 2 -21.40 48.87 -1.22
C PHE A 2 -21.14 47.36 -1.09
N ASN A 3 -22.20 46.56 -1.20
CA ASN A 3 -22.14 45.12 -0.97
C ASN A 3 -22.04 44.35 -2.28
N SER A 4 -21.16 43.37 -2.24
CA SER A 4 -20.76 42.40 -3.25
C SER A 4 -21.79 41.29 -3.43
N SER A 5 -21.97 40.80 -4.66
CA SER A 5 -22.45 39.44 -4.96
C SER A 5 -21.95 39.02 -6.34
N PHE A 6 -20.90 38.20 -6.37
CA PHE A 6 -20.36 37.55 -7.56
C PHE A 6 -21.18 36.28 -7.87
N LEU A 7 -21.78 36.23 -9.06
CA LEU A 7 -22.50 35.07 -9.59
C LEU A 7 -21.50 34.13 -10.28
N PHE A 8 -21.38 32.87 -9.81
CA PHE A 8 -20.59 31.83 -10.46
C PHE A 8 -21.39 31.21 -11.62
N LEU A 9 -20.81 31.24 -12.83
CA LEU A 9 -21.32 30.57 -14.03
C LEU A 9 -20.93 29.07 -13.99
N VAL A 10 -21.91 28.19 -13.80
CA VAL A 10 -21.72 26.73 -13.93
C VAL A 10 -22.05 26.31 -15.37
N ILE A 11 -21.05 25.83 -16.10
CA ILE A 11 -21.22 25.32 -17.46
C ILE A 11 -21.69 23.86 -17.36
N PHE A 12 -22.96 23.60 -17.69
CA PHE A 12 -23.48 22.26 -17.91
C PHE A 12 -23.05 21.77 -19.30
N VAL A 13 -22.14 20.79 -19.37
CA VAL A 13 -21.89 20.03 -20.60
C VAL A 13 -22.97 18.97 -20.72
N SER A 14 -23.97 19.24 -21.55
CA SER A 14 -25.06 18.30 -21.87
C SER A 14 -24.54 17.24 -22.84
N ILE A 15 -24.24 16.03 -22.35
CA ILE A 15 -23.86 14.89 -23.19
C ILE A 15 -25.15 14.33 -23.82
N THR A 16 -25.34 14.61 -25.10
CA THR A 16 -26.45 14.08 -25.90
C THR A 16 -26.11 12.65 -26.34
N PHE A 17 -26.80 11.65 -25.79
CA PHE A 17 -26.68 10.27 -26.27
C PHE A 17 -27.44 10.09 -27.60
N PRO A 18 -26.85 9.45 -28.63
CA PRO A 18 -27.57 9.12 -29.85
C PRO A 18 -28.64 8.06 -29.56
N LYS A 19 -29.89 8.39 -29.87
CA LYS A 19 -31.04 7.48 -29.84
C LYS A 19 -30.79 6.36 -30.86
N GLY A 20 -30.73 5.11 -30.38
CA GLY A 20 -30.67 3.93 -31.24
C GLY A 20 -29.55 2.96 -30.90
N SER A 21 -29.50 2.47 -29.67
CA SER A 21 -28.94 1.15 -29.40
C SER A 21 -29.89 0.40 -28.49
N ASN A 22 -30.47 -0.69 -29.00
CA ASN A 22 -31.28 -1.60 -28.21
C ASN A 22 -30.37 -2.24 -27.16
N ILE A 23 -30.36 -1.68 -25.95
CA ILE A 23 -29.75 -2.30 -24.78
C ILE A 23 -30.64 -3.48 -24.42
N ILE A 24 -30.26 -4.67 -24.92
CA ILE A 24 -30.87 -5.92 -24.49
C ILE A 24 -30.42 -6.17 -23.05
N PHE A 25 -31.26 -5.77 -22.09
CA PHE A 25 -31.09 -6.13 -20.69
C PHE A 25 -31.29 -7.64 -20.55
N LYS A 26 -30.20 -8.42 -20.67
CA LYS A 26 -30.22 -9.81 -20.23
C LYS A 26 -30.33 -9.81 -18.73
N LYS A 27 -31.51 -10.11 -18.21
CA LYS A 27 -31.74 -10.49 -16.81
C LYS A 27 -30.91 -11.76 -16.57
N THR A 28 -29.67 -11.62 -16.12
CA THR A 28 -28.86 -12.75 -15.65
C THR A 28 -29.53 -13.26 -14.39
N LYS A 29 -30.37 -14.29 -14.52
CA LYS A 29 -30.81 -15.09 -13.38
C LYS A 29 -29.55 -15.67 -12.73
N THR A 30 -29.11 -15.06 -11.63
CA THR A 30 -28.13 -15.66 -10.72
C THR A 30 -28.72 -16.98 -10.23
N LYS A 31 -28.01 -18.08 -10.52
CA LYS A 31 -28.41 -19.45 -10.12
C LYS A 31 -27.95 -19.78 -8.68
N ASP A 32 -27.61 -18.77 -7.88
CA ASP A 32 -27.16 -18.93 -6.50
C ASP A 32 -28.32 -18.57 -5.56
N PRO A 33 -28.98 -19.54 -4.92
CA PRO A 33 -30.13 -19.28 -4.04
C PRO A 33 -29.79 -18.52 -2.75
N GLN A 34 -28.51 -18.22 -2.49
CA GLN A 34 -27.99 -17.50 -1.31
C GLN A 34 -27.33 -16.15 -1.62
N PHE A 35 -27.39 -15.65 -2.86
CA PHE A 35 -26.83 -14.33 -3.19
C PHE A 35 -27.92 -13.26 -3.13
N ASN A 36 -28.06 -12.61 -1.97
CA ASN A 36 -28.89 -11.43 -1.85
C ASN A 36 -28.18 -10.23 -2.50
N VAL A 37 -28.74 -9.77 -3.63
CA VAL A 37 -28.15 -8.69 -4.44
C VAL A 37 -28.15 -7.35 -3.68
N LYS A 38 -29.22 -7.07 -2.92
CA LYS A 38 -29.39 -5.81 -2.19
C LYS A 38 -28.38 -5.68 -1.06
N GLU A 39 -28.28 -6.72 -0.24
CA GLU A 39 -27.30 -6.81 0.86
C GLU A 39 -25.86 -6.67 0.34
N PHE A 40 -25.54 -7.26 -0.81
CA PHE A 40 -24.23 -7.11 -1.43
C PHE A 40 -23.94 -5.66 -1.87
N VAL A 41 -24.90 -4.99 -2.51
CA VAL A 41 -24.71 -3.62 -2.98
C VAL A 41 -24.52 -2.67 -1.80
N GLU A 42 -25.33 -2.80 -0.74
CA GLU A 42 -25.18 -2.01 0.49
C GLU A 42 -23.81 -2.25 1.14
N TRP A 43 -23.40 -3.51 1.29
CA TRP A 43 -22.10 -3.87 1.82
C TRP A 43 -20.94 -3.34 0.96
N PHE A 44 -21.03 -3.49 -0.37
CA PHE A 44 -19.98 -3.02 -1.29
C PHE A 44 -19.81 -1.50 -1.24
N GLN A 45 -20.91 -0.76 -1.05
CA GLN A 45 -20.86 0.69 -0.89
C GLN A 45 -20.23 1.14 0.43
N GLN A 46 -20.26 0.31 1.47
CA GLN A 46 -19.58 0.57 2.75
C GLN A 46 -18.07 0.35 2.67
N LEU A 47 -17.57 -0.38 1.66
CA LEU A 47 -16.14 -0.57 1.50
C LEU A 47 -15.43 0.76 1.19
N PRO A 48 -14.18 0.94 1.65
CA PRO A 48 -13.39 2.13 1.31
C PRO A 48 -13.33 2.32 -0.20
N LYS A 49 -13.68 3.51 -0.70
CA LYS A 49 -13.58 3.86 -2.12
C LYS A 49 -12.12 4.16 -2.47
N ASN A 50 -11.30 3.12 -2.47
CA ASN A 50 -9.88 3.23 -2.81
C ASN A 50 -9.73 3.14 -4.33
N THR A 51 -9.35 4.25 -4.97
CA THR A 51 -9.06 4.30 -6.42
C THR A 51 -7.74 3.60 -6.79
N ASN A 52 -7.05 3.02 -5.80
CA ASN A 52 -5.79 2.33 -5.98
C ASN A 52 -5.87 0.80 -5.84
N THR A 53 -7.06 0.26 -5.51
CA THR A 53 -7.22 -1.18 -5.24
C THR A 53 -8.26 -1.79 -6.18
N LEU A 54 -7.82 -2.73 -7.02
CA LEU A 54 -8.67 -3.58 -7.82
C LEU A 54 -9.26 -4.71 -6.94
N ARG A 55 -10.58 -4.76 -6.84
CA ARG A 55 -11.28 -5.80 -6.09
C ARG A 55 -11.89 -6.83 -7.03
N ILE A 56 -11.48 -8.09 -6.86
CA ILE A 56 -11.95 -9.24 -7.64
C ILE A 56 -12.72 -10.15 -6.69
N PHE A 57 -13.89 -10.62 -7.11
CA PHE A 57 -14.76 -11.47 -6.33
C PHE A 57 -14.80 -12.85 -6.99
N ARG A 58 -14.27 -13.85 -6.31
CA ARG A 58 -14.31 -15.23 -6.77
C ARG A 58 -15.66 -15.84 -6.41
N ARG A 59 -16.29 -16.48 -7.39
CA ARG A 59 -17.51 -17.29 -7.24
C ARG A 59 -17.30 -18.66 -7.88
N ASP A 60 -18.25 -19.57 -7.65
CA ASP A 60 -18.23 -20.93 -8.16
C ASP A 60 -18.08 -20.98 -9.69
N GLY A 61 -16.83 -21.12 -10.14
CA GLY A 61 -16.46 -21.23 -11.55
C GLY A 61 -16.38 -19.91 -12.33
N PHE A 62 -16.40 -18.73 -11.69
CA PHE A 62 -16.14 -17.44 -12.36
C PHE A 62 -15.67 -16.33 -11.43
N TYR A 63 -15.01 -15.31 -11.98
CA TYR A 63 -14.61 -14.10 -11.26
C TYR A 63 -15.50 -12.93 -11.66
N GLN A 64 -15.81 -12.05 -10.71
CA GLN A 64 -16.53 -10.81 -10.95
C GLN A 64 -15.72 -9.62 -10.46
N ILE A 65 -15.68 -8.57 -11.26
CA ILE A 65 -15.00 -7.32 -10.91
C ILE A 65 -16.05 -6.22 -10.87
N TYR A 66 -16.00 -5.37 -9.84
CA TYR A 66 -16.95 -4.29 -9.60
C TYR A 66 -16.25 -2.93 -9.49
N GLY A 67 -17.01 -1.87 -9.73
CA GLY A 67 -16.58 -0.48 -9.48
C GLY A 67 -15.91 0.20 -10.68
N ASP A 68 -15.03 1.16 -10.39
CA ASP A 68 -14.55 2.13 -11.38
C ASP A 68 -13.65 1.54 -12.47
N PHE A 69 -12.99 0.42 -12.18
CA PHE A 69 -12.09 -0.25 -13.13
C PHE A 69 -12.83 -1.03 -14.23
N VAL A 70 -14.14 -1.24 -14.08
CA VAL A 70 -14.93 -2.12 -14.95
C VAL A 70 -14.94 -1.64 -16.40
N SER A 71 -15.05 -0.33 -16.63
CA SER A 71 -15.02 0.27 -17.96
C SER A 71 -13.69 0.01 -18.66
N ASN A 72 -12.57 0.26 -17.96
CA ASN A 72 -11.22 0.05 -18.47
C ASN A 72 -10.96 -1.43 -18.77
N ILE A 73 -11.38 -2.33 -17.87
CA ILE A 73 -11.18 -3.77 -18.07
C ILE A 73 -12.01 -4.29 -19.26
N ALA A 74 -13.25 -3.79 -19.42
CA ALA A 74 -14.12 -4.19 -20.51
C ALA A 74 -13.58 -3.78 -21.89
N THR A 75 -13.01 -2.58 -22.00
CA THR A 75 -12.46 -2.08 -23.26
C THR A 75 -11.09 -2.67 -23.57
N GLU A 76 -10.21 -2.77 -22.56
CA GLU A 76 -8.82 -3.17 -22.75
C GLU A 76 -8.67 -4.69 -22.88
N PHE A 77 -9.29 -5.46 -21.97
CA PHE A 77 -9.11 -6.91 -21.93
C PHE A 77 -10.20 -7.65 -22.71
N LEU A 78 -11.45 -7.24 -22.54
CA LEU A 78 -12.59 -7.91 -23.20
C LEU A 78 -12.92 -7.35 -24.59
N LYS A 79 -12.26 -6.25 -24.99
CA LYS A 79 -12.45 -5.57 -26.29
C LYS A 79 -13.91 -5.22 -26.60
N SER A 80 -14.77 -5.13 -25.59
CA SER A 80 -16.20 -4.92 -25.76
C SER A 80 -16.84 -4.34 -24.51
N ALA A 81 -17.34 -3.10 -24.65
CA ALA A 81 -18.13 -2.41 -23.62
C ALA A 81 -19.51 -3.05 -23.39
N GLN A 82 -19.97 -3.92 -24.31
CA GLN A 82 -21.25 -4.64 -24.16
C GLN A 82 -21.19 -5.77 -23.11
N THR A 83 -20.00 -6.09 -22.61
CA THR A 83 -19.80 -7.11 -21.57
C THR A 83 -20.07 -6.58 -20.17
N ILE A 84 -20.29 -5.27 -20.03
CA ILE A 84 -20.61 -4.63 -18.75
C ILE A 84 -22.05 -5.00 -18.39
N SER A 85 -22.20 -5.69 -17.27
CA SER A 85 -23.48 -5.94 -16.61
C SER A 85 -23.67 -4.98 -15.44
N TRP A 86 -24.91 -4.72 -15.06
CA TRP A 86 -25.26 -3.85 -13.93
C TRP A 86 -25.94 -4.68 -12.86
N VAL A 87 -25.53 -4.47 -11.60
CA VAL A 87 -26.05 -5.16 -10.43
C VAL A 87 -26.69 -4.12 -9.52
N GLY A 88 -27.98 -4.25 -9.26
CA GLY A 88 -28.77 -3.37 -8.41
C GLY A 88 -30.26 -3.61 -8.58
N GLU A 89 -31.04 -3.17 -7.60
CA GLU A 89 -32.49 -3.14 -7.68
C GLU A 89 -32.92 -1.79 -8.28
N LYS A 90 -34.00 -1.77 -9.07
CA LYS A 90 -34.59 -0.52 -9.56
C LYS A 90 -35.86 -0.29 -8.75
N ASP A 91 -35.94 0.83 -8.03
CA ASP A 91 -37.22 1.29 -7.51
C ASP A 91 -38.13 1.69 -8.68
N GLU A 92 -39.40 1.29 -8.60
CA GLU A 92 -40.40 1.45 -9.68
C GLU A 92 -40.77 2.93 -9.93
N GLU A 93 -40.32 3.86 -9.08
CA GLU A 93 -40.59 5.29 -9.18
C GLU A 93 -39.30 6.10 -9.44
N GLY A 94 -38.83 6.04 -10.69
CA GLY A 94 -38.31 7.17 -11.50
C GLY A 94 -37.44 8.28 -10.88
N SER A 95 -36.81 8.06 -9.73
CA SER A 95 -35.86 8.98 -9.11
C SER A 95 -34.45 8.40 -9.27
N ASP A 96 -33.82 8.82 -10.35
CA ASP A 96 -32.43 8.54 -10.66
C ASP A 96 -31.53 9.01 -9.49
N GLN A 97 -30.94 8.08 -8.72
CA GLN A 97 -29.51 8.15 -8.38
C GLN A 97 -28.85 7.04 -7.55
N HIS A 98 -29.55 6.02 -7.03
CA HIS A 98 -28.84 5.04 -6.17
C HIS A 98 -29.03 3.57 -6.60
N GLU A 99 -27.93 2.81 -6.46
CA GLU A 99 -27.82 1.33 -6.40
C GLU A 99 -27.39 0.51 -7.63
N LEU A 100 -27.13 1.10 -8.80
CA LEU A 100 -26.57 0.31 -9.91
C LEU A 100 -25.04 0.29 -9.87
N VAL A 101 -24.46 -0.87 -9.53
CA VAL A 101 -23.01 -1.11 -9.55
C VAL A 101 -22.64 -1.80 -10.87
N PRO A 102 -21.73 -1.22 -11.69
CA PRO A 102 -21.24 -1.88 -12.88
C PRO A 102 -20.37 -3.07 -12.49
N CYS A 103 -20.49 -4.16 -13.24
CA CYS A 103 -19.66 -5.34 -13.06
C CYS A 103 -19.30 -6.02 -14.38
N VAL A 104 -18.18 -6.73 -14.36
CA VAL A 104 -17.72 -7.59 -15.45
C VAL A 104 -17.51 -8.98 -14.90
N SER A 105 -18.08 -9.97 -15.60
CA SER A 105 -17.92 -11.39 -15.26
C SER A 105 -16.89 -12.03 -16.18
N ILE A 106 -15.83 -12.57 -15.59
CA ILE A 106 -14.74 -13.26 -16.29
C ILE A 106 -14.87 -14.73 -15.98
N LYS A 107 -15.16 -15.52 -17.01
CA LYS A 107 -15.20 -16.98 -16.89
C LYS A 107 -13.79 -17.54 -17.12
N PRO A 108 -13.25 -18.36 -16.21
CA PRO A 108 -12.10 -19.19 -16.46
C PRO A 108 -12.28 -19.99 -17.74
N LYS A 109 -11.39 -19.77 -18.70
CA LYS A 109 -11.18 -20.77 -19.75
C LYS A 109 -10.25 -21.80 -19.14
N VAL A 110 -10.80 -22.95 -18.79
CA VAL A 110 -10.01 -24.11 -18.35
C VAL A 110 -9.34 -24.66 -19.60
N ASP A 111 -8.07 -24.32 -19.78
CA ASP A 111 -7.23 -25.09 -20.70
C ASP A 111 -6.80 -26.36 -19.95
N LYS A 112 -6.95 -27.54 -20.56
CA LYS A 112 -6.80 -28.85 -19.89
C LYS A 112 -5.40 -29.13 -19.32
N THR A 113 -4.47 -28.19 -19.49
CA THR A 113 -3.05 -28.30 -19.15
C THR A 113 -2.58 -27.28 -18.10
N LYS A 114 -3.38 -26.25 -17.74
CA LYS A 114 -3.02 -25.24 -16.72
C LYS A 114 -4.18 -24.99 -15.75
N LYS A 115 -3.85 -24.83 -14.48
CA LYS A 115 -4.77 -25.00 -13.35
C LYS A 115 -5.74 -23.84 -13.10
N GLU A 116 -5.61 -22.67 -13.73
CA GLU A 116 -6.56 -21.54 -13.59
C GLU A 116 -6.48 -20.54 -14.78
N SER A 117 -7.30 -19.49 -14.78
CA SER A 117 -7.69 -18.66 -15.95
C SER A 117 -6.62 -17.66 -16.45
N LEU A 118 -6.06 -17.88 -17.64
CA LEU A 118 -5.11 -16.98 -18.35
C LEU A 118 -5.55 -15.50 -18.40
N MET A 119 -6.86 -15.22 -18.48
CA MET A 119 -7.36 -13.85 -18.61
C MET A 119 -7.40 -13.10 -17.28
N CYS A 120 -7.77 -13.79 -16.20
CA CYS A 120 -7.76 -13.19 -14.85
C CYS A 120 -6.31 -12.92 -14.43
N GLU A 121 -5.42 -13.87 -14.68
CA GLU A 121 -3.99 -13.75 -14.46
C GLU A 121 -3.39 -12.56 -15.22
N SER A 122 -3.71 -12.42 -16.51
CA SER A 122 -3.22 -11.30 -17.33
C SER A 122 -3.71 -9.94 -16.82
N ILE A 123 -4.94 -9.86 -16.30
CA ILE A 123 -5.48 -8.63 -15.69
C ILE A 123 -4.73 -8.33 -14.40
N ILE A 124 -4.59 -9.31 -13.52
CA ILE A 124 -3.91 -9.13 -12.23
C ILE A 124 -2.45 -8.72 -12.47
N HIS A 125 -1.74 -9.38 -13.38
CA HIS A 125 -0.38 -9.04 -13.75
C HIS A 125 -0.25 -7.62 -14.32
N ASP A 126 -1.12 -7.23 -15.26
CA ASP A 126 -1.12 -5.86 -15.80
C ASP A 126 -1.37 -4.81 -14.71
N TYR A 127 -2.34 -5.07 -13.84
CA TYR A 127 -2.71 -4.13 -12.78
C TYR A 127 -1.61 -3.99 -11.72
N LEU A 128 -0.92 -5.09 -11.38
CA LEU A 128 0.20 -5.08 -10.44
C LEU A 128 1.45 -4.43 -11.06
N THR A 129 1.89 -4.89 -12.25
CA THR A 129 3.19 -4.51 -12.82
C THR A 129 3.15 -3.20 -13.60
N ARG A 130 2.13 -3.00 -14.46
CA ARG A 130 2.08 -1.85 -15.37
C ARG A 130 1.34 -0.67 -14.74
N LYS A 131 0.22 -0.94 -14.07
CA LYS A 131 -0.62 0.11 -13.46
C LYS A 131 -0.27 0.42 -12.01
N GLY A 132 0.56 -0.40 -11.36
CA GLY A 132 1.00 -0.20 -9.98
C GLY A 132 -0.15 -0.19 -8.97
N LYS A 133 -1.19 -0.99 -9.21
CA LYS A 133 -2.40 -1.07 -8.39
C LYS A 133 -2.35 -2.25 -7.44
N ASN A 134 -3.01 -2.12 -6.29
CA ASN A 134 -3.20 -3.21 -5.35
C ASN A 134 -4.35 -4.10 -5.83
N VAL A 135 -4.29 -5.38 -5.49
CA VAL A 135 -5.31 -6.38 -5.85
C VAL A 135 -5.79 -7.08 -4.60
N GLU A 136 -7.10 -7.12 -4.41
CA GLU A 136 -7.77 -7.87 -3.34
C GLU A 136 -8.72 -8.88 -3.97
N ILE A 137 -8.57 -10.15 -3.62
CA ILE A 137 -9.47 -11.23 -4.03
C ILE A 137 -10.38 -11.54 -2.84
N TYR A 138 -11.68 -11.46 -3.08
CA TYR A 138 -12.72 -11.78 -2.12
C TYR A 138 -13.32 -13.16 -2.42
N GLU A 139 -13.49 -13.96 -1.39
CA GLU A 139 -14.19 -15.24 -1.41
C GLU A 139 -15.35 -15.20 -0.43
N ARG A 140 -16.39 -16.00 -0.70
CA ARG A 140 -17.50 -16.17 0.24
C ARG A 140 -17.15 -17.25 1.25
N ASP A 141 -17.29 -16.90 2.52
CA ASP A 141 -17.18 -17.87 3.61
C ASP A 141 -18.44 -18.74 3.68
N SER A 142 -18.39 -19.81 4.49
CA SER A 142 -19.54 -20.69 4.76
C SER A 142 -20.77 -19.92 5.28
N ASP A 143 -20.53 -18.78 5.93
CA ASP A 143 -21.55 -17.92 6.53
C ASP A 143 -22.17 -16.94 5.52
N GLY A 144 -21.71 -16.96 4.27
CA GLY A 144 -22.21 -16.09 3.19
C GLY A 144 -21.61 -14.67 3.19
N SER A 145 -20.77 -14.36 4.17
CA SER A 145 -20.01 -13.10 4.26
C SER A 145 -18.83 -13.10 3.28
N TRP A 146 -18.46 -11.91 2.79
CA TRP A 146 -17.34 -11.72 1.87
C TRP A 146 -16.07 -11.41 2.65
N ASN A 147 -15.09 -12.31 2.57
CA ASN A 147 -13.79 -12.16 3.21
C ASN A 147 -12.68 -12.05 2.16
N VAL A 148 -11.63 -11.31 2.47
CA VAL A 148 -10.47 -11.19 1.58
C VAL A 148 -9.64 -12.46 1.71
N SER A 149 -9.63 -13.29 0.67
CA SER A 149 -8.85 -14.53 0.63
C SER A 149 -7.39 -14.23 0.31
N ASN A 150 -7.14 -13.33 -0.64
CA ASN A 150 -5.80 -13.03 -1.12
C ASN A 150 -5.62 -11.52 -1.30
N LYS A 151 -4.46 -11.02 -0.90
CA LYS A 151 -4.02 -9.64 -1.11
C LYS A 151 -2.69 -9.62 -1.85
N ALA A 152 -2.56 -8.72 -2.79
CA ALA A 152 -1.31 -8.47 -3.48
C ALA A 152 -1.12 -6.99 -3.79
N SER A 153 0.14 -6.60 -3.88
CA SER A 153 0.58 -5.29 -4.31
C SER A 153 1.78 -5.44 -5.25
N PRO A 154 2.20 -4.36 -5.92
CA PRO A 154 3.40 -4.39 -6.74
C PRO A 154 4.66 -4.83 -5.98
N GLY A 155 4.70 -4.63 -4.65
CA GLY A 155 5.80 -5.05 -3.77
C GLY A 155 5.65 -6.44 -3.18
N ASN A 156 4.41 -6.95 -3.02
CA ASN A 156 4.13 -8.24 -2.43
C ASN A 156 3.21 -9.09 -3.32
N THR A 157 3.79 -10.10 -3.98
CA THR A 157 3.04 -11.07 -4.79
C THR A 157 2.85 -12.42 -4.11
N SER A 158 3.44 -12.63 -2.92
CA SER A 158 3.37 -13.91 -2.19
C SER A 158 1.93 -14.36 -1.92
N GLY A 159 1.02 -13.40 -1.69
CA GLY A 159 -0.40 -13.69 -1.48
C GLY A 159 -1.12 -14.27 -2.70
N LEU A 160 -0.50 -14.29 -3.88
CA LEU A 160 -1.04 -14.89 -5.12
C LEU A 160 -0.30 -16.18 -5.53
N GLU A 161 0.67 -16.64 -4.73
CA GLU A 161 1.38 -17.90 -4.98
C GLU A 161 0.37 -19.07 -4.98
N GLY A 162 0.26 -19.74 -6.13
CA GLY A 162 -0.71 -20.82 -6.36
C GLY A 162 -1.94 -20.44 -7.19
N CYS A 163 -2.24 -19.14 -7.34
CA CYS A 163 -3.29 -18.64 -8.24
C CYS A 163 -2.75 -18.14 -9.58
N ILE A 164 -1.48 -17.71 -9.62
CA ILE A 164 -0.88 -17.10 -10.82
C ILE A 164 0.62 -17.43 -10.87
N ASP A 165 1.11 -17.90 -12.02
CA ASP A 165 2.54 -17.91 -12.33
C ASP A 165 2.99 -16.48 -12.65
N VAL A 166 3.22 -15.67 -11.60
CA VAL A 166 3.81 -14.36 -11.77
C VAL A 166 5.30 -14.59 -12.07
N ASN A 167 5.68 -14.57 -13.35
CA ASN A 167 7.09 -14.51 -13.78
C ASN A 167 7.67 -13.13 -13.42
N THR A 168 7.68 -12.77 -12.14
CA THR A 168 8.53 -11.69 -11.64
C THR A 168 9.93 -12.27 -11.50
N ASN A 169 10.83 -11.87 -12.41
CA ASN A 169 12.25 -12.18 -12.29
C ASN A 169 12.69 -11.99 -10.83
N THR A 170 13.22 -13.06 -10.26
CA THR A 170 13.60 -13.32 -8.86
C THR A 170 14.57 -12.27 -8.31
N THR A 171 14.10 -11.04 -8.19
CA THR A 171 14.80 -9.92 -7.57
C THR A 171 14.22 -9.79 -6.17
N GLN A 172 15.09 -9.93 -5.16
CA GLN A 172 14.74 -9.72 -3.76
C GLN A 172 13.98 -8.39 -3.66
N SER A 173 12.70 -8.48 -3.29
CA SER A 173 11.80 -7.35 -3.25
C SER A 173 11.40 -7.16 -1.81
N TYR A 174 12.05 -6.22 -1.15
CA TYR A 174 11.76 -5.95 0.26
C TYR A 174 10.55 -5.03 0.38
N LEU A 175 9.68 -5.37 1.32
CA LEU A 175 8.65 -4.50 1.87
C LEU A 175 9.27 -3.74 3.04
N MET A 176 9.02 -2.44 3.11
CA MET A 176 9.55 -1.59 4.17
C MET A 176 8.42 -0.98 5.00
N SER A 177 8.71 -0.72 6.27
CA SER A 177 7.90 0.09 7.16
C SER A 177 8.80 1.09 7.84
N VAL A 178 8.35 2.35 7.94
CA VAL A 178 9.13 3.42 8.55
C VAL A 178 8.31 4.11 9.63
N TYR A 179 8.84 4.06 10.85
CA TYR A 179 8.34 4.78 11.99
C TYR A 179 9.29 5.93 12.33
N VAL A 180 8.77 7.15 12.44
CA VAL A 180 9.59 8.30 12.81
C VAL A 180 9.46 8.54 14.31
N GLY A 181 10.59 8.38 15.01
CA GLY A 181 10.67 8.63 16.43
C GLY A 181 10.40 10.09 16.76
N LYS A 182 9.83 10.33 17.95
CA LYS A 182 9.76 11.68 18.50
C LYS A 182 11.18 12.13 18.79
N ASP A 183 11.63 13.19 18.11
CA ASP A 183 12.95 13.75 18.36
C ASP A 183 13.13 14.06 19.84
N LYS A 184 14.24 13.59 20.40
CA LYS A 184 14.88 14.26 21.53
C LYS A 184 15.57 15.49 20.97
N THR A 185 14.83 16.49 20.46
CA THR A 185 15.50 17.73 20.07
C THR A 185 16.22 18.28 21.30
N PRO A 186 17.51 18.61 21.22
CA PRO A 186 18.08 19.50 22.21
C PRO A 186 17.27 20.79 22.10
N LYS A 187 16.57 21.18 23.17
CA LYS A 187 15.87 22.46 23.27
C LYS A 187 16.80 23.53 22.69
N THR A 188 16.37 24.23 21.65
CA THR A 188 17.11 25.33 21.03
C THR A 188 17.52 26.29 22.14
N LYS A 189 18.80 26.29 22.53
CA LYS A 189 19.33 27.32 23.41
C LYS A 189 19.58 28.52 22.52
N HIS A 190 18.69 29.51 22.58
CA HIS A 190 18.99 30.82 22.05
C HIS A 190 20.16 31.39 22.86
N ILE A 191 21.36 31.39 22.28
CA ILE A 191 22.51 32.04 22.90
C ILE A 191 22.37 33.53 22.58
N LYS A 192 22.03 34.32 23.61
CA LYS A 192 21.89 35.78 23.50
C LYS A 192 23.29 36.41 23.66
N LEU A 193 23.96 36.74 22.55
CA LEU A 193 25.17 37.58 22.59
C LEU A 193 24.75 39.05 22.55
N GLY A 194 25.11 39.81 23.58
CA GLY A 194 24.97 41.26 23.62
C GLY A 194 26.34 41.92 23.60
N LEU A 195 26.56 42.83 22.66
CA LEU A 195 27.67 43.79 22.73
C LEU A 195 27.15 45.06 23.38
N ALA A 196 27.70 45.40 24.55
CA ALA A 196 27.38 46.65 25.22
C ALA A 196 28.26 47.78 24.66
N ARG A 197 27.66 48.74 23.97
CA ARG A 197 28.23 50.08 23.81
C ARG A 197 27.20 51.11 24.26
N GLN A 198 27.67 52.10 25.04
CA GLN A 198 26.88 53.19 25.59
C GLN A 198 25.92 53.73 24.52
N LEU A 199 24.62 53.53 24.74
CA LEU A 199 23.43 54.03 24.02
C LEU A 199 22.65 53.09 23.10
N TYR A 200 23.15 51.93 22.63
CA TYR A 200 22.31 51.00 21.83
C TYR A 200 22.66 49.51 22.05
N PHE A 201 21.66 48.69 22.42
CA PHE A 201 21.79 47.23 22.45
C PHE A 201 21.42 46.64 21.08
N ILE A 202 22.42 46.11 20.35
CA ILE A 202 22.17 45.30 19.16
C ILE A 202 22.10 43.84 19.59
N TYR A 203 20.94 43.22 19.45
CA TYR A 203 20.76 41.80 19.67
C TYR A 203 20.98 41.05 18.36
N VAL A 204 22.04 40.24 18.29
CA VAL A 204 22.28 39.33 17.17
C VAL A 204 21.78 37.95 17.59
N TYR A 205 20.71 37.48 16.95
CA TYR A 205 20.27 36.10 17.08
C TYR A 205 21.08 35.24 16.12
N VAL A 206 22.06 34.49 16.66
CA VAL A 206 22.74 33.45 15.89
C VAL A 206 21.85 32.21 15.93
N CYS A 207 21.12 31.96 14.85
CA CYS A 207 20.51 30.66 14.61
C CYS A 207 21.63 29.70 14.21
N VAL A 208 22.09 28.88 15.16
CA VAL A 208 22.85 27.68 14.80
C VAL A 208 21.83 26.71 14.22
N ASP A 209 22.01 26.31 12.96
CA ASP A 209 21.28 25.18 12.38
C ASP A 209 21.62 23.96 13.22
N VAL A 210 20.80 23.67 14.22
CA VAL A 210 20.88 22.42 14.97
C VAL A 210 20.64 21.34 13.94
N VAL A 211 21.66 20.51 13.70
CA VAL A 211 21.53 19.35 12.83
C VAL A 211 20.34 18.54 13.35
N CYS A 212 19.24 18.56 12.60
CA CYS A 212 18.04 17.82 12.93
C CYS A 212 18.30 16.36 12.56
N ILE A 213 18.89 15.64 13.50
CA ILE A 213 19.10 14.20 13.41
C ILE A 213 17.84 13.52 13.94
N LYS A 214 17.18 12.74 13.08
CA LYS A 214 15.95 12.01 13.39
C LYS A 214 16.29 10.57 13.75
N THR A 215 15.61 10.02 14.74
CA THR A 215 15.68 8.56 15.01
C THR A 215 14.54 7.87 14.31
N LEU A 216 14.85 6.83 13.54
CA LEU A 216 13.91 6.10 12.70
C LEU A 216 13.90 4.63 13.10
N GLY A 217 12.70 4.08 13.26
CA GLY A 217 12.46 2.64 13.32
C GLY A 217 12.15 2.12 11.93
N ILE A 218 12.82 1.05 11.52
CA ILE A 218 12.66 0.45 10.21
C ILE A 218 12.40 -1.04 10.37
N GLY A 219 11.34 -1.53 9.73
CA GLY A 219 11.06 -2.94 9.57
C GLY A 219 11.10 -3.31 8.09
N LEU A 220 11.88 -4.33 7.75
CA LEU A 220 12.01 -4.88 6.40
C LEU A 220 11.51 -6.32 6.40
N CYS A 221 10.81 -6.71 5.35
CA CYS A 221 10.38 -8.08 5.15
C CYS A 221 10.51 -8.46 3.68
N ASP A 222 11.11 -9.62 3.44
CA ASP A 222 11.03 -10.32 2.16
C ASP A 222 10.18 -11.58 2.40
N SER A 223 8.98 -11.58 1.83
CA SER A 223 8.03 -12.68 1.95
C SER A 223 8.52 -13.93 1.22
N ASN A 224 9.26 -13.77 0.13
CA ASN A 224 9.71 -14.90 -0.70
C ASN A 224 10.87 -15.64 -0.04
N SER A 225 11.82 -14.91 0.54
CA SER A 225 12.94 -15.51 1.29
C SER A 225 12.62 -15.78 2.76
N LEU A 226 11.39 -15.46 3.20
CA LEU A 226 10.94 -15.57 4.58
C LEU A 226 11.95 -14.94 5.56
N ARG A 227 12.39 -13.72 5.24
CA ARG A 227 13.41 -13.00 6.01
C ARG A 227 12.88 -11.66 6.48
N MET A 228 13.01 -11.38 7.78
CA MET A 228 12.68 -10.09 8.36
C MET A 228 13.94 -9.41 8.89
N GLU A 229 14.05 -8.10 8.66
CA GLU A 229 15.16 -7.31 9.19
C GLU A 229 14.63 -6.13 10.00
N ILE A 230 15.17 -5.95 11.20
CA ILE A 230 14.78 -4.86 12.10
C ILE A 230 15.97 -3.91 12.23
N ALA A 231 15.71 -2.62 12.10
CA ALA A 231 16.71 -1.58 12.28
C ALA A 231 16.16 -0.40 13.09
N GLU A 232 17.08 0.24 13.81
CA GLU A 232 16.93 1.62 14.24
C GLU A 232 18.13 2.41 13.75
N MET A 233 17.88 3.57 13.15
CA MET A 233 18.95 4.39 12.64
C MET A 233 18.69 5.88 12.83
N LEU A 234 19.78 6.61 12.89
CA LEU A 234 19.78 8.06 12.85
C LEU A 234 19.88 8.51 11.40
N ASP A 235 19.08 9.49 11.02
CA ASP A 235 19.16 10.08 9.68
C ASP A 235 19.10 11.61 9.72
N ASN A 236 19.64 12.22 8.67
CA ASN A 236 19.64 13.66 8.50
C ASN A 236 18.32 14.13 7.85
N LYS A 237 18.15 15.45 7.70
CA LYS A 237 16.99 16.05 7.02
C LYS A 237 16.76 15.57 5.58
N HIS A 238 17.78 15.01 4.94
CA HIS A 238 17.72 14.52 3.56
C HIS A 238 17.45 13.01 3.50
N TYR A 239 17.34 12.32 4.64
CA TYR A 239 17.16 10.89 4.74
C TYR A 239 18.15 10.06 3.90
N THR A 240 19.44 10.43 3.93
CA THR A 240 20.48 9.78 3.12
C THR A 240 20.63 8.29 3.43
N ASN A 241 20.47 7.89 4.70
CA ASN A 241 20.58 6.48 5.07
C ASN A 241 19.37 5.68 4.58
N ILE A 242 18.15 6.24 4.64
CA ILE A 242 16.98 5.62 4.03
C ILE A 242 17.17 5.46 2.52
N GLN A 243 17.61 6.51 1.81
CA GLN A 243 17.81 6.43 0.36
C GLN A 243 18.79 5.32 -0.02
N ALA A 244 19.91 5.21 0.70
CA ALA A 244 20.86 4.12 0.49
C ALA A 244 20.25 2.73 0.80
N LEU A 245 19.40 2.63 1.83
CA LEU A 245 18.71 1.38 2.17
C LEU A 245 17.70 0.97 1.10
N LEU A 246 16.88 1.91 0.61
CA LEU A 246 15.89 1.67 -0.44
C LEU A 246 16.52 1.04 -1.68
N VAL A 247 17.66 1.60 -2.09
CA VAL A 247 18.46 1.14 -3.21
C VAL A 247 19.09 -0.21 -2.91
N GLY A 248 19.84 -0.31 -1.80
CA GLY A 248 20.66 -1.49 -1.50
C GLY A 248 19.83 -2.75 -1.26
N LYS A 249 18.58 -2.59 -0.80
CA LYS A 249 17.64 -3.69 -0.58
C LYS A 249 16.63 -3.87 -1.71
N GLY A 250 16.58 -2.98 -2.70
CA GLY A 250 15.56 -3.06 -3.76
C GLY A 250 14.14 -2.99 -3.20
N VAL A 251 13.89 -2.06 -2.27
CA VAL A 251 12.57 -1.89 -1.66
C VAL A 251 11.58 -1.44 -2.73
N LYS A 252 10.49 -2.19 -2.91
CA LYS A 252 9.45 -1.86 -3.92
C LYS A 252 8.25 -1.15 -3.32
N GLU A 253 8.00 -1.37 -2.04
CA GLU A 253 6.86 -0.80 -1.34
C GLU A 253 7.20 -0.46 0.10
N ALA A 254 6.68 0.66 0.57
CA ALA A 254 6.90 1.16 1.92
C ALA A 254 5.60 1.60 2.58
N ILE A 255 5.45 1.26 3.85
CA ILE A 255 4.38 1.74 4.72
C ILE A 255 4.98 2.85 5.58
N VAL A 256 4.39 4.04 5.53
CA VAL A 256 4.83 5.19 6.33
C VAL A 256 3.85 5.42 7.47
N GLN A 257 4.37 5.86 8.61
CA GLN A 257 3.55 6.21 9.76
C GLN A 257 2.46 7.22 9.40
N SER A 258 1.21 6.88 9.74
CA SER A 258 0.05 7.74 9.45
C SER A 258 0.14 9.11 10.16
N ASN A 259 -0.25 10.16 9.44
CA ASN A 259 -0.16 11.59 9.77
C ASN A 259 -1.00 12.07 11.00
N ALA A 260 -1.38 11.19 11.92
CA ALA A 260 -2.27 11.51 13.03
C ALA A 260 -1.69 12.57 14.00
N SER A 261 -0.37 12.70 14.10
CA SER A 261 0.26 13.78 14.88
C SER A 261 0.61 14.97 13.99
N LYS A 262 -0.08 16.10 14.18
CA LYS A 262 0.20 17.39 13.51
C LYS A 262 1.64 17.91 13.68
N GLN A 263 2.44 17.29 14.53
CA GLN A 263 3.79 17.75 14.87
C GLN A 263 4.85 17.39 13.81
N TYR A 264 4.63 16.35 12.99
CA TYR A 264 5.66 15.80 12.08
C TYR A 264 5.19 15.69 10.62
N TRP A 265 4.10 16.38 10.27
CA TRP A 265 3.46 16.24 8.95
C TRP A 265 4.40 16.62 7.80
N ARG A 266 5.23 17.66 7.99
CA ARG A 266 6.20 18.11 6.96
C ARG A 266 7.30 17.08 6.75
N GLU A 267 7.78 16.48 7.83
CA GLU A 267 8.80 15.44 7.74
C GLU A 267 8.28 14.17 7.09
N MET A 268 7.01 13.79 7.34
CA MET A 268 6.37 12.65 6.68
C MET A 268 6.18 12.93 5.20
N GLU A 269 5.65 14.10 4.84
CA GLU A 269 5.50 14.50 3.44
C GLU A 269 6.85 14.53 2.71
N HIS A 270 7.91 14.99 3.36
CA HIS A 270 9.26 14.95 2.78
C HIS A 270 9.75 13.51 2.56
N LEU A 271 9.51 12.61 3.52
CA LEU A 271 9.85 11.19 3.41
C LEU A 271 9.06 10.50 2.29
N GLU A 272 7.75 10.75 2.20
CA GLU A 272 6.92 10.26 1.11
C GLU A 272 7.43 10.73 -0.26
N ASN A 273 7.82 12.00 -0.38
CA ASN A 273 8.41 12.54 -1.60
C ASN A 273 9.74 11.84 -1.97
N ILE A 274 10.54 11.44 -0.99
CA ILE A 274 11.77 10.67 -1.24
C ILE A 274 11.45 9.26 -1.73
N LEU A 275 10.48 8.59 -1.11
CA LEU A 275 10.02 7.25 -1.52
C LEU A 275 9.49 7.28 -2.95
N ARG A 276 8.62 8.25 -3.28
CA ARG A 276 8.08 8.43 -4.64
C ARG A 276 9.18 8.68 -5.68
N ARG A 277 10.17 9.52 -5.37
CA ARG A 277 11.34 9.76 -6.25
C ARG A 277 12.21 8.53 -6.45
N SER A 278 12.25 7.64 -5.45
CA SER A 278 12.98 6.37 -5.51
C SER A 278 12.16 5.24 -6.15
N GLN A 279 11.01 5.55 -6.76
CA GLN A 279 10.10 4.59 -7.39
C GLN A 279 9.54 3.53 -6.43
N VAL A 280 9.42 3.87 -5.14
CA VAL A 280 8.86 3.00 -4.11
C VAL A 280 7.37 3.30 -3.98
N GLY A 281 6.53 2.26 -4.10
CA GLY A 281 5.09 2.36 -3.84
C GLY A 281 4.83 2.70 -2.37
N ILE A 282 3.90 3.61 -2.10
CA ILE A 282 3.49 3.93 -0.72
C ILE A 282 2.17 3.22 -0.46
N ALA A 283 2.17 2.33 0.52
CA ALA A 283 0.98 1.61 0.95
C ALA A 283 0.22 2.43 2.00
N ASP A 284 -1.10 2.58 1.79
CA ASP A 284 -1.97 3.13 2.82
C ASP A 284 -2.03 2.14 3.99
N SER A 285 -1.74 2.61 5.21
CA SER A 285 -1.83 1.77 6.39
C SER A 285 -3.28 1.35 6.64
N THR A 286 -3.58 0.04 6.67
CA THR A 286 -4.93 -0.50 6.83
C THR A 286 -5.49 -0.37 8.25
N GLY A 287 -4.72 0.20 9.18
CA GLY A 287 -5.15 0.36 10.56
C GLY A 287 -4.29 1.32 11.39
N ARG A 288 -4.55 1.33 12.69
CA ARG A 288 -3.75 2.08 13.65
C ARG A 288 -2.38 1.43 13.79
N TRP A 289 -1.33 2.24 13.69
CA TRP A 289 0.03 1.79 13.93
C TRP A 289 0.20 1.20 15.34
N PRO A 290 1.05 0.17 15.52
CA PRO A 290 1.29 -0.45 16.81
C PRO A 290 1.81 0.54 17.85
N SER A 291 1.47 0.30 19.12
CA SER A 291 1.88 1.15 20.25
C SER A 291 2.80 0.41 21.20
N LEU A 292 3.81 1.10 21.71
CA LEU A 292 4.73 0.56 22.73
C LEU A 292 4.07 0.30 24.09
N LYS A 293 2.81 0.71 24.30
CA LYS A 293 2.08 0.37 25.54
C LYS A 293 2.03 -1.15 25.75
N ASP A 294 1.91 -1.90 24.66
CA ASP A 294 1.81 -3.35 24.66
C ASP A 294 3.09 -4.00 24.12
N GLN A 295 4.26 -3.49 24.52
CA GLN A 295 5.57 -3.95 24.01
C GLN A 295 5.74 -5.48 24.05
N ARG A 296 5.33 -6.13 25.15
CA ARG A 296 5.42 -7.60 25.28
C ARG A 296 4.62 -8.34 24.21
N GLN A 297 3.46 -7.81 23.82
CA GLN A 297 2.66 -8.41 22.75
C GLN A 297 3.37 -8.27 21.40
N LEU A 298 3.95 -7.10 21.13
CA LEU A 298 4.73 -6.88 19.90
C LEU A 298 5.94 -7.81 19.80
N GLU A 299 6.63 -8.06 20.91
CA GLU A 299 7.75 -9.01 20.98
C GLU A 299 7.27 -10.45 20.73
N LEU A 300 6.17 -10.86 21.36
CA LEU A 300 5.60 -12.20 21.19
C LEU A 300 5.11 -12.44 19.75
N THR A 301 4.51 -11.44 19.10
CA THR A 301 4.10 -11.53 17.69
C THR A 301 5.30 -11.86 16.80
N VAL A 302 6.40 -11.13 16.98
CA VAL A 302 7.65 -11.34 16.23
C VAL A 302 8.27 -12.70 16.58
N GLU A 303 8.25 -13.10 17.86
CA GLU A 303 8.76 -14.40 18.32
C GLU A 303 7.99 -15.58 17.73
N THR A 304 6.67 -15.46 17.59
CA THR A 304 5.81 -16.50 17.01
C THR A 304 6.17 -16.78 15.55
N LEU A 305 6.48 -15.72 14.79
CA LEU A 305 6.89 -15.82 13.39
C LEU A 305 8.34 -16.31 13.22
N ALA A 306 9.20 -16.07 14.22
CA ALA A 306 10.62 -16.38 14.17
C ALA A 306 10.91 -17.89 14.16
N ASN A 307 11.84 -18.32 13.32
CA ASN A 307 12.39 -19.68 13.37
C ASN A 307 13.21 -19.93 14.64
N ASP A 308 13.46 -21.21 14.96
CA ASP A 308 14.14 -21.61 16.20
C ASP A 308 15.54 -21.01 16.36
N ARG A 309 16.24 -20.75 15.25
CA ARG A 309 17.54 -20.07 15.26
C ARG A 309 17.40 -18.61 15.68
N SER A 310 16.40 -17.92 15.13
CA SER A 310 16.14 -16.51 15.37
C SER A 310 15.59 -16.27 16.78
N LYS A 311 14.72 -17.13 17.29
CA LYS A 311 14.19 -17.06 18.67
C LYS A 311 15.30 -16.94 19.71
N LYS A 312 16.38 -17.73 19.59
CA LYS A 312 17.51 -17.72 20.52
C LYS A 312 18.24 -16.37 20.60
N ARG A 313 18.25 -15.58 19.52
CA ARG A 313 18.92 -14.27 19.44
C ARG A 313 17.96 -13.09 19.46
N LEU A 314 16.65 -13.32 19.36
CA LEU A 314 15.63 -12.29 19.18
C LEU A 314 15.65 -11.26 20.32
N MET A 315 15.68 -11.72 21.57
CA MET A 315 15.70 -10.81 22.72
C MET A 315 16.93 -9.89 22.70
N SER A 316 18.11 -10.41 22.35
CA SER A 316 19.33 -9.62 22.23
C SER A 316 19.28 -8.60 21.07
N LEU A 317 18.59 -8.95 19.99
CA LEU A 317 18.42 -8.11 18.81
C LEU A 317 17.47 -6.94 19.10
N LEU A 318 16.39 -7.20 19.83
CA LEU A 318 15.34 -6.23 20.16
C LEU A 318 15.75 -5.26 21.28
N VAL A 319 16.84 -5.52 22.01
CA VAL A 319 17.35 -4.60 23.03
C VAL A 319 17.55 -3.20 22.44
N ASN A 320 16.90 -2.21 23.04
CA ASN A 320 16.92 -0.81 22.64
C ASN A 320 16.40 -0.54 21.22
N LYS A 321 15.59 -1.44 20.64
CA LYS A 321 15.00 -1.26 19.29
C LYS A 321 13.47 -1.11 19.28
N ASN A 322 12.98 -0.23 20.15
CA ASN A 322 11.54 -0.01 20.35
C ASN A 322 10.81 0.52 19.09
N LEU A 323 11.39 1.50 18.39
CA LEU A 323 10.85 2.04 17.13
C LEU A 323 10.93 1.00 16.01
N GLY A 324 12.03 0.23 15.95
CA GLY A 324 12.18 -0.88 15.00
C GLY A 324 11.10 -1.95 15.22
N LEU A 325 10.81 -2.26 16.48
CA LEU A 325 9.76 -3.20 16.88
C LEU A 325 8.36 -2.70 16.47
N ILE A 326 8.07 -1.40 16.61
CA ILE A 326 6.81 -0.82 16.12
C ILE A 326 6.71 -0.96 14.60
N ALA A 327 7.77 -0.61 13.88
CA ALA A 327 7.79 -0.65 12.42
C ALA A 327 7.53 -2.06 11.89
N ILE A 328 8.27 -3.06 12.37
CA ILE A 328 8.09 -4.44 11.90
C ILE A 328 6.69 -4.99 12.21
N ASN A 329 6.11 -4.66 13.37
CA ASN A 329 4.74 -5.07 13.68
C ASN A 329 3.71 -4.39 12.78
N ALA A 330 3.94 -3.14 12.36
CA ALA A 330 3.08 -2.48 11.39
C ALA A 330 3.10 -3.21 10.05
N LEU A 331 4.27 -3.69 9.63
CA LEU A 331 4.42 -4.51 8.42
C LEU A 331 3.71 -5.85 8.56
N ILE A 332 3.91 -6.56 9.68
CA ILE A 332 3.24 -7.84 9.98
C ILE A 332 1.71 -7.70 9.90
N ASN A 333 1.17 -6.63 10.48
CA ASN A 333 -0.27 -6.36 10.47
C ASN A 333 -0.79 -5.96 9.09
N GLN A 334 -0.03 -5.16 8.32
CA GLN A 334 -0.45 -4.74 6.98
C GLN A 334 -0.64 -5.93 6.03
N TRP A 335 0.27 -6.91 6.14
CA TRP A 335 0.33 -8.07 5.24
C TRP A 335 -0.27 -9.34 5.85
N ASP A 336 -1.00 -9.21 6.97
CA ASP A 336 -1.67 -10.30 7.67
C ASP A 336 -0.75 -11.51 7.93
N LEU A 337 0.57 -11.27 8.09
CA LEU A 337 1.58 -12.33 8.18
C LEU A 337 1.39 -13.21 9.40
N TYR A 338 0.85 -12.63 10.48
CA TYR A 338 0.55 -13.34 11.73
C TYR A 338 -0.70 -14.23 11.63
N ILE A 339 -1.70 -13.83 10.85
CA ILE A 339 -2.97 -14.58 10.72
C ILE A 339 -2.73 -15.89 9.97
N ASN A 340 -1.77 -15.91 9.04
CA ASN A 340 -1.43 -17.12 8.31
C ASN A 340 -0.55 -18.06 9.16
N ASN A 341 -1.12 -19.18 9.61
CA ASN A 341 -0.42 -20.18 10.43
C ASN A 341 0.78 -20.82 9.72
N VAL A 342 0.82 -20.83 8.38
CA VAL A 342 1.95 -21.39 7.61
C VAL A 342 3.24 -20.61 7.88
N ASN A 343 3.11 -19.33 8.21
CA ASN A 343 4.23 -18.43 8.48
C ASN A 343 4.86 -18.63 9.86
N HIS A 344 4.18 -19.31 10.78
CA HIS A 344 4.63 -19.43 12.17
C HIS A 344 5.90 -20.28 12.24
N GLY A 345 6.92 -19.75 12.91
CA GLY A 345 8.21 -20.43 13.04
C GLY A 345 9.07 -20.46 11.78
N GLN A 346 8.73 -19.73 10.71
CA GLN A 346 9.46 -19.80 9.44
C GLN A 346 10.49 -18.69 9.26
N PHE A 347 10.24 -17.49 9.80
CA PHE A 347 11.01 -16.31 9.44
C PHE A 347 12.42 -16.28 10.06
N ASP A 348 13.43 -16.00 9.22
CA ASP A 348 14.77 -15.64 9.69
C ASP A 348 14.79 -14.15 10.06
N ILE A 349 14.93 -13.85 11.35
CA ILE A 349 14.90 -12.49 11.88
C ILE A 349 16.32 -12.04 12.20
N VAL A 350 16.73 -10.93 11.58
CA VAL A 350 18.07 -10.37 11.67
C VAL A 350 18.06 -8.86 11.91
N GLU A 351 19.15 -8.33 12.40
CA GLU A 351 19.35 -6.89 12.52
C GLU A 351 19.87 -6.34 11.18
N TYR A 352 19.25 -5.28 10.67
CA TYR A 352 19.82 -4.55 9.53
C TYR A 352 20.88 -3.56 10.03
N LYS A 353 22.12 -3.74 9.57
CA LYS A 353 23.25 -2.84 9.87
C LYS A 353 23.66 -2.07 8.62
N ALA A 354 23.39 -0.76 8.62
CA ALA A 354 23.68 0.15 7.51
C ALA A 354 25.18 0.24 7.12
N THR A 355 26.10 -0.19 7.98
CA THR A 355 27.55 -0.17 7.72
C THR A 355 28.04 -1.29 6.81
N SER A 356 27.18 -2.25 6.45
CA SER A 356 27.59 -3.45 5.70
C SER A 356 27.54 -3.28 4.17
N PHE A 357 27.10 -2.12 3.67
CA PHE A 357 26.89 -1.88 2.23
C PHE A 357 27.41 -0.51 1.78
N MET A 358 27.84 -0.42 0.51
CA MET A 358 28.28 0.81 -0.12
C MET A 358 27.09 1.76 -0.30
N LYS A 359 27.21 3.02 0.15
CA LYS A 359 26.15 4.02 0.01
C LYS A 359 26.17 4.57 -1.43
N LEU A 360 25.18 4.19 -2.23
CA LEU A 360 24.95 4.72 -3.56
C LEU A 360 23.65 5.53 -3.55
N ASP A 361 23.63 6.68 -4.21
CA ASP A 361 22.44 7.51 -4.38
C ASP A 361 21.67 7.12 -5.65
N GLY A 362 20.40 7.56 -5.72
CA GLY A 362 19.49 7.33 -6.85
C GLY A 362 20.14 7.64 -8.22
N ALA A 363 20.88 8.75 -8.28
CA ALA A 363 21.54 9.23 -9.49
C ALA A 363 22.76 8.36 -9.87
N ALA A 364 23.58 7.92 -8.92
CA ALA A 364 24.68 7.01 -9.23
C ALA A 364 24.19 5.68 -9.81
N ILE A 365 23.07 5.14 -9.32
CA ILE A 365 22.53 3.86 -9.84
C ILE A 365 22.06 4.02 -11.29
N HIS A 366 21.37 5.12 -11.59
CA HIS A 366 20.93 5.44 -12.95
C HIS A 366 22.13 5.72 -13.87
N ALA A 367 23.16 6.39 -13.36
CA ALA A 367 24.39 6.66 -14.10
C ALA A 367 25.24 5.39 -14.35
N LEU A 368 25.11 4.37 -13.49
CA LEU A 368 25.88 3.14 -13.55
C LEU A 368 25.17 2.00 -14.29
N ASN A 369 23.94 2.19 -14.79
CA ASN A 369 23.15 1.16 -15.48
C ASN A 369 23.14 -0.19 -14.75
N LEU A 370 23.06 -0.17 -13.40
CA LEU A 370 23.07 -1.40 -12.59
C LEU A 370 21.82 -2.26 -12.79
N PHE A 371 20.76 -1.68 -13.35
CA PHE A 371 19.53 -2.36 -13.74
C PHE A 371 19.23 -2.05 -15.21
N PRO A 372 18.86 -3.04 -16.03
CA PRO A 372 18.50 -2.80 -17.42
C PRO A 372 17.24 -1.93 -17.51
N SER A 373 17.29 -0.91 -18.36
CA SER A 373 16.12 -0.10 -18.71
C SER A 373 15.09 -0.96 -19.46
N ILE A 374 13.81 -0.81 -19.11
CA ILE A 374 12.68 -1.56 -19.66
C ILE A 374 12.47 -1.31 -21.19
N THR A 375 13.25 -0.42 -21.81
CA THR A 375 13.07 -0.01 -23.21
C THR A 375 13.90 -0.76 -24.25
N ASP A 376 14.73 -1.74 -23.87
CA ASP A 376 15.59 -2.48 -24.82
C ASP A 376 15.18 -3.94 -25.01
N SER A 377 13.88 -4.19 -25.23
CA SER A 377 13.37 -5.49 -25.72
C SER A 377 12.26 -5.33 -26.73
#